data_AF-A0AAE2XZN9-F1
#
_entry.id   AF-A0AAE2XZN9-F1
#
_cell.length_a   1.000
_cell.length_b   1.000
_cell.length_c   1.000
_cell.angle_alpha   90.00
_cell.angle_beta   90.00
_cell.angle_gamma   90.00
#
_symmetry.space_group_name_H-M   'P 1'
#
loop_
_entity.id
_entity.type
_entity.pdbx_description
1 polymer ?
#
loop_
_entity_poly.entity_id
_entity_poly.type
_entity_poly.pdbx_seq_one_letter_code
_entity_poly.pdbx_strand_id
1 'polypeptide(L)'
;MRGVKFEIELPTELPSILDNISLGPLHFFDFLVLALIVFLGVGLWIVGPPLVYDDFYHMAVAQQVYRLGFVPTWDFWEFAPVGRPHLYPPLLHVLMALIMKVSGGNVLLSVKLVKVLTYPLLVLSLWWTTRKFVGFKAAFYTFTCYIALLTTLTDCYETSPVSLVLIFSLMLFWFFTQKKMVTSITLLSLALWMHISMPLLIIIVLGAFSIVRREEGYLPFFVKVLGASLLVYSPWLIHLLANFDWLSSVGTPLGLHIPLLAWVLGVPGLLYSFKYYKNNSFIFAILALVLIPMFISYGHRFWIYILIPLSFYTGVNVSRFIGSRHGKWRKAQAIIILILGLSAITLTPAIGESIPVVK
;
A
#
# COMPACT_ATOMS: atom_id res chain seq x y z
N MET A 1 -30.45 -11.66 17.28
CA MET A 1 -29.23 -11.61 18.12
C MET A 1 -28.84 -10.16 18.31
N ARG A 2 -28.92 -9.65 19.56
CA ARG A 2 -28.55 -8.27 19.90
C ARG A 2 -27.04 -8.10 19.68
N GLY A 3 -26.66 -7.25 18.73
CA GLY A 3 -25.26 -6.91 18.47
C GLY A 3 -24.70 -6.16 19.66
N VAL A 4 -23.85 -6.82 20.44
CA VAL A 4 -23.08 -6.16 21.49
C VAL A 4 -22.03 -5.30 20.77
N LYS A 5 -22.36 -4.01 20.55
CA LYS A 5 -21.38 -2.99 20.17
C LYS A 5 -20.46 -2.75 21.37
N PHE A 6 -19.36 -3.47 21.43
CA PHE A 6 -18.20 -2.98 22.18
C PHE A 6 -17.49 -1.97 21.28
N GLU A 7 -18.04 -0.76 21.19
CA GLU A 7 -17.27 0.40 20.72
C GLU A 7 -16.30 0.78 21.84
N ILE A 8 -15.21 0.01 21.96
CA ILE A 8 -14.04 0.53 22.65
C ILE A 8 -13.42 1.54 21.67
N GLU A 9 -13.97 2.75 21.70
CA GLU A 9 -13.52 3.84 20.84
C GLU A 9 -12.08 4.19 21.21
N LEU A 10 -11.27 4.46 20.18
CA LEU A 10 -10.04 5.20 20.39
C LEU A 10 -10.44 6.56 21.00
N PRO A 11 -9.66 7.12 21.94
CA PRO A 11 -9.96 8.42 22.56
C PRO A 11 -10.38 9.47 21.52
N THR A 12 -11.45 10.22 21.83
CA THR A 12 -12.04 11.19 20.91
C THR A 12 -11.08 12.32 20.56
N GLU A 13 -11.09 12.75 19.29
CA GLU A 13 -10.29 13.88 18.83
C GLU A 13 -10.70 15.17 19.56
N LEU A 14 -9.71 15.97 19.97
CA LEU A 14 -9.99 17.26 20.60
C LEU A 14 -10.41 18.31 19.55
N PRO A 15 -11.42 19.15 19.83
CA PRO A 15 -11.93 20.13 18.87
C PRO A 15 -10.92 21.25 18.57
N SER A 16 -10.74 21.57 17.29
CA SER A 16 -9.87 22.61 16.73
C SER A 16 -10.70 23.75 16.12
N ILE A 17 -10.13 24.96 16.05
CA ILE A 17 -10.75 26.12 15.37
C ILE A 17 -11.06 25.82 13.90
N LEU A 18 -10.23 24.97 13.27
CA LEU A 18 -10.40 24.56 11.87
C LEU A 18 -11.54 23.57 11.67
N ASP A 19 -12.10 22.98 12.75
CA ASP A 19 -13.15 21.96 12.67
C ASP A 19 -14.48 22.50 12.12
N ASN A 20 -14.64 23.81 12.14
CA ASN A 20 -15.84 24.49 11.64
C ASN A 20 -15.79 24.78 10.13
N ILE A 21 -14.68 24.46 9.44
CA ILE A 21 -14.52 24.73 8.01
C ILE A 21 -14.77 23.44 7.22
N SER A 22 -16.00 23.29 6.74
CA SER A 22 -16.44 22.18 5.91
C SER A 22 -17.21 22.66 4.68
N LEU A 23 -17.12 21.91 3.59
CA LEU A 23 -17.94 22.09 2.39
C LEU A 23 -18.62 20.75 2.08
N GLY A 24 -19.87 20.62 2.47
CA GLY A 24 -20.59 19.35 2.39
C GLY A 24 -19.93 18.25 3.23
N PRO A 25 -19.62 17.06 2.67
CA PRO A 25 -18.99 15.97 3.42
C PRO A 25 -17.47 16.14 3.61
N LEU A 26 -16.85 17.12 2.96
CA LEU A 26 -15.39 17.32 2.97
C LEU A 26 -14.99 18.41 3.97
N HIS A 27 -14.05 18.06 4.83
CA HIS A 27 -13.41 18.97 5.77
C HIS A 27 -12.29 19.75 5.08
N PHE A 28 -11.88 20.92 5.60
CA PHE A 28 -10.73 21.68 5.08
C PHE A 28 -9.47 20.83 4.88
N PHE A 29 -9.15 19.95 5.84
CA PHE A 29 -8.03 19.01 5.73
C PHE A 29 -8.16 18.02 4.57
N ASP A 30 -9.39 17.63 4.21
CA ASP A 30 -9.63 16.77 3.05
C ASP A 30 -9.30 17.52 1.76
N PHE A 31 -9.67 18.80 1.66
CA PHE A 31 -9.31 19.63 0.51
C PHE A 31 -7.80 19.77 0.35
N LEU A 32 -7.06 20.00 1.44
CA LEU A 32 -5.60 20.09 1.39
C LEU A 32 -4.97 18.78 0.88
N VAL A 33 -5.44 17.64 1.39
CA VAL A 33 -4.96 16.32 0.95
C VAL A 33 -5.26 16.12 -0.54
N LEU A 34 -6.49 16.34 -0.97
CA LEU A 34 -6.90 16.15 -2.37
C LEU A 34 -6.15 17.09 -3.32
N ALA A 35 -5.98 18.35 -2.94
CA ALA A 35 -5.20 19.32 -3.72
C ALA A 35 -3.74 18.87 -3.86
N LEU A 36 -3.14 18.33 -2.79
CA LEU A 36 -1.76 17.85 -2.83
C LEU A 36 -1.62 16.55 -3.65
N ILE A 37 -2.61 15.65 -3.59
CA ILE A 37 -2.65 14.45 -4.45
C ILE A 37 -2.72 14.85 -5.93
N VAL A 38 -3.56 15.83 -6.27
CA VAL A 38 -3.66 16.37 -7.64
C VAL A 38 -2.34 17.02 -8.04
N PHE A 39 -1.73 17.84 -7.17
CA PHE A 39 -0.44 18.47 -7.41
C PHE A 39 0.66 17.42 -7.68
N LEU A 40 0.75 16.36 -6.87
CA LEU A 40 1.71 15.28 -7.04
C LEU A 40 1.47 14.52 -8.36
N GLY A 41 0.22 14.19 -8.68
CA GLY A 41 -0.13 13.51 -9.93
C GLY A 41 0.20 14.33 -11.17
N VAL A 42 -0.14 15.63 -11.17
CA VAL A 42 0.19 16.56 -12.26
C VAL A 42 1.71 16.76 -12.36
N GLY A 43 2.39 16.91 -11.23
CA GLY A 43 3.85 17.02 -11.17
C GLY A 43 4.55 15.80 -11.78
N LEU A 44 4.14 14.59 -11.39
CA LEU A 44 4.64 13.33 -11.97
C LEU A 44 4.35 13.24 -13.48
N TRP A 45 3.18 13.72 -13.92
CA TRP A 45 2.83 13.75 -15.34
C TRP A 45 3.73 14.68 -16.16
N ILE A 46 3.99 15.88 -15.66
CA ILE A 46 4.81 16.91 -16.32
C ILE A 46 6.28 16.49 -16.33
N VAL A 47 6.83 16.09 -15.18
CA VAL A 47 8.23 15.69 -15.05
C VAL A 47 8.51 14.39 -15.79
N GLY A 48 7.60 13.41 -15.69
CA GLY A 48 7.76 12.08 -16.26
C GLY A 48 8.73 11.22 -15.44
N PRO A 49 8.26 10.20 -14.70
CA PRO A 49 9.14 9.38 -13.88
C PRO A 49 10.13 8.59 -14.75
N PRO A 50 11.44 8.58 -14.41
CA PRO A 50 12.49 7.97 -15.23
C PRO A 50 12.31 6.46 -15.30
N LEU A 51 12.64 5.84 -16.44
CA LEU A 51 12.60 4.39 -16.56
C LEU A 51 13.62 3.72 -15.63
N VAL A 52 13.20 2.67 -14.95
CA VAL A 52 14.04 1.82 -14.10
C VAL A 52 14.06 0.37 -14.58
N TYR A 53 14.92 -0.46 -14.00
CA TYR A 53 15.12 -1.85 -14.42
C TYR A 53 13.82 -2.67 -14.47
N ASP A 54 12.97 -2.62 -13.44
CA ASP A 54 11.69 -3.34 -13.41
C ASP A 54 10.71 -2.89 -14.50
N ASP A 55 10.80 -1.63 -14.94
CA ASP A 55 9.92 -1.11 -16.00
C ASP A 55 10.13 -1.88 -17.31
N PHE A 56 11.37 -2.22 -17.65
CA PHE A 56 11.69 -2.89 -18.90
C PHE A 56 11.08 -4.29 -18.98
N TYR A 57 11.10 -5.04 -17.87
CA TYR A 57 10.43 -6.33 -17.76
C TYR A 57 8.92 -6.19 -18.02
N HIS A 58 8.26 -5.29 -17.27
CA HIS A 58 6.82 -5.10 -17.39
C HIS A 58 6.40 -4.58 -18.77
N MET A 59 7.20 -3.70 -19.38
CA MET A 59 7.01 -3.23 -20.75
C MET A 59 7.15 -4.38 -21.77
N ALA A 60 8.16 -5.24 -21.63
CA ALA A 60 8.38 -6.37 -22.53
C ALA A 60 7.19 -7.34 -22.48
N VAL A 61 6.77 -7.74 -21.28
CA VAL A 61 5.61 -8.64 -21.10
C VAL A 61 4.34 -8.00 -21.66
N ALA A 62 4.06 -6.73 -21.34
CA ALA A 62 2.88 -6.02 -21.84
C ALA A 62 2.88 -5.92 -23.37
N GLN A 63 4.05 -5.71 -23.99
CA GLN A 63 4.19 -5.68 -25.44
C GLN A 63 3.88 -7.04 -26.07
N GLN A 64 4.23 -8.15 -25.43
CA GLN A 64 3.85 -9.49 -25.91
C GLN A 64 2.35 -9.74 -25.77
N VAL A 65 1.74 -9.36 -24.65
CA VAL A 65 0.27 -9.42 -24.48
C VAL A 65 -0.42 -8.62 -25.60
N TYR A 66 0.09 -7.42 -25.90
CA TYR A 66 -0.43 -6.57 -26.97
C TYR A 66 -0.28 -7.21 -28.36
N ARG A 67 0.90 -7.78 -28.69
CA ARG A 67 1.20 -8.38 -29.99
C ARG A 67 0.45 -9.69 -30.23
N LEU A 68 0.38 -10.54 -29.21
CA LEU A 68 -0.22 -11.88 -29.29
C LEU A 68 -1.75 -11.84 -29.16
N GLY A 69 -2.29 -10.80 -28.51
CA GLY A 69 -3.72 -10.68 -28.24
C GLY A 69 -4.22 -11.57 -27.09
N PHE A 70 -3.32 -12.28 -26.41
CA PHE A 70 -3.60 -13.11 -25.24
C PHE A 70 -2.44 -13.04 -24.24
N VAL A 71 -2.65 -13.51 -23.00
CA VAL A 71 -1.61 -13.59 -21.97
C VAL A 71 -0.70 -14.79 -22.25
N PRO A 72 0.59 -14.59 -22.58
CA PRO A 72 1.50 -15.71 -22.78
C PRO A 72 1.78 -16.44 -21.47
N THR A 73 1.74 -17.77 -21.50
CA THR A 73 2.12 -18.63 -20.37
C THR A 73 3.58 -19.12 -20.48
N TRP A 74 4.23 -18.83 -21.60
CA TRP A 74 5.63 -19.17 -21.88
C TRP A 74 6.39 -17.93 -22.35
N ASP A 75 7.46 -17.59 -21.65
CA ASP A 75 8.37 -16.48 -21.89
C ASP A 75 9.49 -16.92 -22.82
N PHE A 76 9.23 -16.86 -24.13
CA PHE A 76 10.21 -17.18 -25.16
C PHE A 76 11.04 -15.97 -25.60
N TRP A 77 10.67 -14.75 -25.20
CA TRP A 77 11.30 -13.51 -25.68
C TRP A 77 12.45 -13.06 -24.80
N GLU A 78 12.37 -13.22 -23.47
CA GLU A 78 13.50 -12.94 -22.58
C GLU A 78 14.46 -14.13 -22.46
N PHE A 79 13.94 -15.35 -22.59
CA PHE A 79 14.70 -16.60 -22.37
C PHE A 79 14.95 -17.38 -23.66
N ALA A 80 15.05 -16.68 -24.79
CA ALA A 80 15.34 -17.30 -26.08
C ALA A 80 16.66 -18.12 -26.05
N PRO A 81 16.76 -19.22 -26.83
CA PRO A 81 15.73 -19.76 -27.72
C PRO A 81 14.74 -20.72 -27.05
N VAL A 82 15.03 -21.20 -25.84
CA VAL A 82 14.27 -22.28 -25.17
C VAL A 82 13.01 -21.75 -24.47
N GLY A 83 13.11 -20.56 -23.89
CA GLY A 83 12.08 -19.94 -23.08
C GLY A 83 11.95 -20.56 -21.69
N ARG A 84 10.98 -20.06 -20.92
CA ARG A 84 10.60 -20.57 -19.59
C ARG A 84 9.09 -20.35 -19.32
N PRO A 85 8.48 -20.98 -18.31
CA PRO A 85 7.14 -20.60 -17.88
C PRO A 85 7.07 -19.12 -17.45
N HIS A 86 6.07 -18.38 -17.95
CA HIS A 86 5.78 -17.03 -17.48
C HIS A 86 4.90 -17.10 -16.22
N LEU A 87 5.47 -16.79 -15.05
CA LEU A 87 4.79 -16.97 -13.76
C LEU A 87 4.19 -15.69 -13.18
N TYR A 88 4.50 -14.53 -13.74
CA TYR A 88 4.04 -13.25 -13.20
C TYR A 88 2.53 -13.04 -13.43
N PRO A 89 1.73 -12.73 -12.40
CA PRO A 89 0.29 -12.52 -12.55
C PRO A 89 -0.02 -11.43 -13.58
N PRO A 90 -0.95 -11.69 -14.51
CA PRO A 90 -0.97 -10.93 -15.76
C PRO A 90 -1.73 -9.61 -15.70
N LEU A 91 -2.41 -9.26 -14.59
CA LEU A 91 -3.35 -8.14 -14.62
C LEU A 91 -2.69 -6.81 -14.93
N LEU A 92 -1.52 -6.50 -14.36
CA LEU A 92 -0.78 -5.30 -14.72
C LEU A 92 -0.51 -5.28 -16.24
N HIS A 93 0.04 -6.37 -16.77
CA HIS A 93 0.45 -6.46 -18.17
C HIS A 93 -0.75 -6.34 -19.12
N VAL A 94 -1.90 -6.89 -18.75
CA VAL A 94 -3.16 -6.75 -19.49
C VAL A 94 -3.62 -5.29 -19.48
N LEU A 95 -3.60 -4.61 -18.33
CA LEU A 95 -3.94 -3.18 -18.26
C LEU A 95 -3.00 -2.33 -19.12
N MET A 96 -1.70 -2.62 -19.06
CA MET A 96 -0.70 -1.95 -19.88
C MET A 96 -0.93 -2.19 -21.38
N ALA A 97 -1.26 -3.42 -21.78
CA ALA A 97 -1.58 -3.77 -23.17
C ALA A 97 -2.88 -3.10 -23.64
N LEU A 98 -3.88 -2.93 -22.78
CA LEU A 98 -5.10 -2.17 -23.09
C LEU A 98 -4.78 -0.69 -23.33
N ILE A 99 -3.91 -0.09 -22.52
CA ILE A 99 -3.43 1.28 -22.76
C ILE A 99 -2.71 1.37 -24.11
N MET A 100 -1.86 0.39 -24.44
CA MET A 100 -1.20 0.33 -25.74
C MET A 100 -2.23 0.22 -26.88
N LYS A 101 -3.28 -0.59 -26.72
CA LYS A 101 -4.35 -0.73 -27.73
C LYS A 101 -5.05 0.59 -28.04
N VAL A 102 -5.38 1.39 -27.02
CA VAL A 102 -6.05 2.69 -27.24
C VAL A 102 -5.10 3.80 -27.70
N SER A 103 -3.78 3.63 -27.49
CA SER A 103 -2.76 4.63 -27.83
C SER A 103 -1.96 4.31 -29.10
N GLY A 104 -2.41 3.35 -29.91
CA GLY A 104 -1.74 2.98 -31.16
C GLY A 104 -0.41 2.23 -30.95
N GLY A 105 -0.29 1.44 -29.89
CA GLY A 105 0.89 0.62 -29.58
C GLY A 105 1.95 1.32 -28.72
N ASN A 106 1.63 2.47 -28.11
CA ASN A 106 2.61 3.25 -27.36
C ASN A 106 2.91 2.66 -25.97
N VAL A 107 3.95 1.83 -25.90
CA VAL A 107 4.41 1.19 -24.65
C VAL A 107 4.95 2.21 -23.64
N LEU A 108 5.59 3.30 -24.09
CA LEU A 108 6.13 4.35 -23.22
C LEU A 108 5.02 5.15 -22.53
N LEU A 109 3.92 5.40 -23.24
CA LEU A 109 2.74 6.02 -22.62
C LEU A 109 2.10 5.09 -21.60
N SER A 110 2.04 3.79 -21.90
CA SER A 110 1.49 2.78 -21.00
C SER A 110 2.22 2.73 -19.66
N VAL A 111 3.54 2.61 -19.70
CA VAL A 111 4.37 2.59 -18.48
C VAL A 111 4.33 3.94 -17.75
N LYS A 112 4.36 5.07 -18.47
CA LYS A 112 4.23 6.41 -17.88
C LYS A 112 2.91 6.54 -17.11
N LEU A 113 1.79 6.10 -17.68
CA LEU A 113 0.48 6.18 -17.03
C LEU A 113 0.43 5.35 -15.75
N VAL A 114 0.95 4.11 -15.78
CA VAL A 114 1.00 3.28 -14.57
C VAL A 114 1.78 3.98 -13.46
N LYS A 115 2.98 4.49 -13.77
CA LYS A 115 3.86 5.14 -12.78
C LYS A 115 3.26 6.44 -12.24
N VAL A 116 2.67 7.26 -13.10
CA VAL A 116 2.04 8.53 -12.70
C VAL A 116 0.80 8.29 -11.84
N LEU A 117 0.04 7.23 -12.07
CA LEU A 117 -1.19 6.95 -11.33
C LEU A 117 -0.96 6.18 -10.03
N THR A 118 0.04 5.30 -9.98
CA THR A 118 0.28 4.42 -8.82
C THR A 118 0.48 5.21 -7.53
N TYR A 119 1.39 6.20 -7.51
CA TYR A 119 1.65 6.95 -6.28
C TYR A 119 0.44 7.76 -5.79
N PRO A 120 -0.22 8.60 -6.61
CA PRO A 120 -1.43 9.33 -6.19
C PRO A 120 -2.55 8.39 -5.71
N LEU A 121 -2.76 7.26 -6.37
CA LEU A 121 -3.80 6.30 -5.98
C LEU A 121 -3.46 5.59 -4.66
N LEU A 122 -2.19 5.25 -4.42
CA LEU A 122 -1.77 4.64 -3.14
C LEU A 122 -2.00 5.60 -1.97
N VAL A 123 -1.57 6.84 -2.14
CA VAL A 123 -1.73 7.87 -1.12
C VAL A 123 -3.21 8.22 -0.91
N LEU A 124 -4.00 8.29 -1.99
CA LEU A 124 -5.46 8.48 -1.92
C LEU A 124 -6.14 7.34 -1.15
N SER A 125 -5.81 6.09 -1.47
CA SER A 125 -6.37 4.92 -0.78
C SER A 125 -5.98 4.89 0.70
N LEU A 126 -4.73 5.26 1.04
CA LEU A 126 -4.29 5.32 2.43
C LEU A 126 -5.07 6.38 3.21
N TRP A 127 -5.16 7.60 2.66
CA TRP A 127 -5.92 8.68 3.27
C TRP A 127 -7.40 8.30 3.43
N TRP A 128 -8.02 7.80 2.36
CA TRP A 128 -9.44 7.44 2.36
C TRP A 128 -9.74 6.35 3.39
N THR A 129 -8.96 5.27 3.41
CA THR A 129 -9.13 4.18 4.37
C THR A 129 -8.90 4.66 5.80
N THR A 130 -7.85 5.45 6.04
CA THR A 130 -7.58 6.02 7.36
C THR A 130 -8.74 6.90 7.83
N ARG A 131 -9.27 7.74 6.93
CA ARG A 131 -10.40 8.62 7.23
C ARG A 131 -11.63 7.83 7.64
N LYS A 132 -11.86 6.66 7.05
CA LYS A 132 -12.97 5.77 7.43
C LYS A 132 -12.78 5.11 8.78
N PHE A 133 -11.55 4.77 9.17
CA PHE A 133 -11.28 4.14 10.47
C PHE A 133 -11.23 5.11 11.64
N VAL A 134 -10.59 6.27 11.47
CA VAL A 134 -10.18 7.13 12.60
C VAL A 134 -10.50 8.61 12.42
N GLY A 135 -11.17 9.00 11.33
CA GLY A 135 -11.58 10.39 11.11
C GLY A 135 -10.58 11.23 10.32
N PHE A 136 -10.94 12.49 10.08
CA PHE A 136 -10.25 13.35 9.11
C PHE A 136 -8.91 13.91 9.62
N LYS A 137 -8.75 14.20 10.93
CA LYS A 137 -7.48 14.74 11.44
C LYS A 137 -6.41 13.67 11.43
N ALA A 138 -6.73 12.48 11.96
CA ALA A 138 -5.83 11.35 11.90
C ALA A 138 -5.45 11.00 10.46
N ALA A 139 -6.41 11.02 9.52
CA ALA A 139 -6.15 10.80 8.10
C ALA A 139 -5.21 11.85 7.49
N PHE A 140 -5.38 13.12 7.82
CA PHE A 140 -4.50 14.19 7.37
C PHE A 140 -3.06 13.99 7.86
N TYR A 141 -2.86 13.70 9.14
CA TYR A 141 -1.51 13.47 9.68
C TYR A 141 -0.88 12.17 9.18
N THR A 142 -1.66 11.11 8.99
CA THR A 142 -1.21 9.87 8.33
C THR A 142 -0.72 10.15 6.93
N PHE A 143 -1.52 10.86 6.13
CA PHE A 143 -1.16 11.28 4.78
C PHE A 143 0.13 12.09 4.78
N THR A 144 0.21 13.11 5.63
CA THR A 144 1.34 14.03 5.66
C THR A 144 2.64 13.32 6.07
N CYS A 145 2.57 12.42 7.05
CA CYS A 145 3.70 11.57 7.44
C CYS A 145 4.15 10.67 6.28
N TYR A 146 3.20 10.03 5.59
CA TYR A 146 3.51 9.08 4.52
C TYR A 146 4.17 9.73 3.31
N ILE A 147 3.67 10.89 2.85
CA ILE A 147 4.23 11.58 1.67
C ILE A 147 5.55 12.29 1.96
N ALA A 148 5.84 12.60 3.22
CA ALA A 148 7.07 13.30 3.60
C ALA A 148 8.32 12.40 3.54
N LEU A 149 8.13 11.10 3.32
CA LEU A 149 9.20 10.10 3.32
C LEU A 149 9.58 9.76 1.88
N LEU A 150 10.79 10.15 1.47
CA LEU A 150 11.27 9.97 0.09
C LEU A 150 11.16 8.52 -0.42
N THR A 151 11.37 7.53 0.47
CA THR A 151 11.29 6.11 0.14
C THR A 151 9.90 5.67 -0.37
N THR A 152 8.82 6.36 0.03
CA THR A 152 7.46 6.05 -0.47
C THR A 152 7.28 6.52 -1.90
N LEU A 153 7.83 7.70 -2.23
CA LEU A 153 7.85 8.20 -3.60
C LEU A 153 8.74 7.33 -4.49
N THR A 154 9.88 6.86 -3.98
CA THR A 154 10.81 6.08 -4.80
C THR A 154 10.27 4.73 -5.22
N ASP A 155 9.59 4.01 -4.33
CA ASP A 155 8.96 2.72 -4.64
C ASP A 155 7.83 2.85 -5.66
N CYS A 156 7.10 3.96 -5.61
CA CYS A 156 5.90 4.14 -6.42
C CYS A 156 6.15 4.84 -7.75
N TYR A 157 7.35 5.41 -7.97
CA TYR A 157 7.71 5.85 -9.31
C TYR A 157 8.17 4.70 -10.19
N GLU A 158 8.39 3.48 -9.67
CA GLU A 158 8.62 2.27 -10.49
C GLU A 158 7.28 1.65 -10.92
N THR A 159 7.29 0.86 -12.00
CA THR A 159 6.13 0.02 -12.37
C THR A 159 6.03 -1.16 -11.41
N SER A 160 5.56 -0.91 -10.19
CA SER A 160 5.52 -1.89 -9.10
C SER A 160 4.11 -2.47 -8.91
N PRO A 161 3.88 -3.76 -9.25
CA PRO A 161 2.58 -4.39 -9.00
C PRO A 161 2.31 -4.56 -7.51
N VAL A 162 3.35 -4.54 -6.67
CA VAL A 162 3.20 -4.54 -5.20
C VAL A 162 2.47 -3.29 -4.73
N SER A 163 2.80 -2.12 -5.26
CA SER A 163 2.14 -0.85 -4.89
C SER A 163 0.66 -0.85 -5.32
N LEU A 164 0.32 -1.50 -6.44
CA LEU A 164 -1.08 -1.74 -6.85
C LEU A 164 -1.80 -2.71 -5.90
N VAL A 165 -1.13 -3.76 -5.43
CA VAL A 165 -1.67 -4.63 -4.37
C VAL A 165 -1.93 -3.85 -3.10
N LEU A 166 -1.03 -2.94 -2.70
CA LEU A 166 -1.22 -2.09 -1.53
C LEU A 166 -2.44 -1.16 -1.66
N ILE A 167 -2.67 -0.57 -2.84
CA ILE A 167 -3.89 0.20 -3.15
C ILE A 167 -5.14 -0.64 -2.85
N PHE A 168 -5.21 -1.84 -3.41
CA PHE A 168 -6.37 -2.73 -3.21
C PHE A 168 -6.49 -3.19 -1.75
N SER A 169 -5.37 -3.46 -1.09
CA SER A 169 -5.32 -3.93 0.29
C SER A 169 -5.85 -2.89 1.27
N LEU A 170 -5.49 -1.63 1.09
CA LEU A 170 -5.98 -0.52 1.91
C LEU A 170 -7.51 -0.40 1.80
N MET A 171 -8.06 -0.48 0.60
CA MET A 171 -9.51 -0.47 0.39
C MET A 171 -10.16 -1.74 0.96
N LEU A 172 -9.51 -2.90 0.77
CA LEU A 172 -9.95 -4.20 1.23
C LEU A 172 -10.08 -4.24 2.75
N PHE A 173 -9.13 -3.68 3.50
CA PHE A 173 -9.20 -3.62 4.96
C PHE A 173 -10.49 -2.95 5.45
N TRP A 174 -10.88 -1.83 4.84
CA TRP A 174 -12.13 -1.18 5.18
C TRP A 174 -13.33 -2.07 4.81
N PHE A 175 -13.46 -2.50 3.56
CA PHE A 175 -14.63 -3.27 3.12
C PHE A 175 -14.76 -4.63 3.82
N PHE A 176 -13.64 -5.26 4.14
CA PHE A 176 -13.57 -6.51 4.89
C PHE A 176 -14.08 -6.33 6.33
N THR A 177 -13.63 -5.27 7.02
CA THR A 177 -14.12 -4.94 8.37
C THR A 177 -15.58 -4.47 8.38
N GLN A 178 -16.12 -4.05 7.24
CA GLN A 178 -17.55 -3.79 7.05
C GLN A 178 -18.33 -5.02 6.55
N LYS A 179 -17.69 -6.20 6.45
CA LYS A 179 -18.24 -7.46 5.93
C LYS A 179 -18.91 -7.33 4.55
N LYS A 180 -18.38 -6.46 3.69
CA LYS A 180 -18.86 -6.29 2.31
C LYS A 180 -18.28 -7.38 1.42
N MET A 181 -18.99 -8.51 1.34
CA MET A 181 -18.52 -9.76 0.71
C MET A 181 -18.02 -9.55 -0.73
N VAL A 182 -18.89 -9.05 -1.62
CA VAL A 182 -18.59 -8.92 -3.06
C VAL A 182 -17.36 -8.04 -3.27
N THR A 183 -17.34 -6.84 -2.68
CA THR A 183 -16.21 -5.92 -2.79
C THR A 183 -14.91 -6.52 -2.23
N SER A 184 -14.99 -7.28 -1.13
CA SER A 184 -13.82 -7.94 -0.54
C SER A 184 -13.27 -9.03 -1.47
N ILE A 185 -14.15 -9.82 -2.09
CA ILE A 185 -13.77 -10.81 -3.11
C ILE A 185 -13.11 -10.13 -4.30
N THR A 186 -13.74 -9.08 -4.85
CA THR A 186 -13.19 -8.35 -5.99
C THR A 186 -11.79 -7.79 -5.69
N LEU A 187 -11.61 -7.10 -4.56
CA LEU A 187 -10.32 -6.50 -4.23
C LEU A 187 -9.23 -7.54 -3.96
N LEU A 188 -9.56 -8.65 -3.28
CA LEU A 188 -8.59 -9.73 -3.05
C LEU A 188 -8.24 -10.47 -4.34
N SER A 189 -9.21 -10.74 -5.21
CA SER A 189 -8.95 -11.29 -6.54
C SER A 189 -8.07 -10.37 -7.37
N LEU A 190 -8.35 -9.06 -7.43
CA LEU A 190 -7.51 -8.10 -8.14
C LEU A 190 -6.08 -8.11 -7.60
N ALA A 191 -5.90 -8.19 -6.27
CA ALA A 191 -4.58 -8.30 -5.67
C ALA A 191 -3.85 -9.58 -6.12
N LEU A 192 -4.50 -10.75 -6.05
CA LEU A 192 -3.93 -12.03 -6.51
C LEU A 192 -3.52 -12.00 -7.99
N TRP A 193 -4.34 -11.37 -8.83
CA TRP A 193 -4.07 -11.22 -10.25
C TRP A 193 -2.98 -10.18 -10.56
N MET A 194 -2.60 -9.32 -9.61
CA MET A 194 -1.54 -8.31 -9.77
C MET A 194 -0.15 -8.84 -9.41
N HIS A 195 -0.01 -9.63 -8.34
CA HIS A 195 1.31 -9.98 -7.80
C HIS A 195 1.29 -11.34 -7.10
N ILE A 196 2.42 -12.07 -7.12
CA ILE A 196 2.52 -13.42 -6.53
C ILE A 196 2.54 -13.38 -5.01
N SER A 197 3.53 -12.69 -4.42
CA SER A 197 3.81 -12.80 -2.98
C SER A 197 3.04 -11.82 -2.09
N MET A 198 2.94 -10.54 -2.46
CA MET A 198 2.30 -9.53 -1.60
C MET A 198 0.86 -9.89 -1.17
N PRO A 199 -0.03 -10.37 -2.07
CA PRO A 199 -1.38 -10.76 -1.66
C PRO A 199 -1.40 -11.89 -0.63
N LEU A 200 -0.39 -12.77 -0.60
CA LEU A 200 -0.28 -13.83 0.41
C LEU A 200 -0.07 -13.24 1.81
N LEU A 201 0.76 -12.20 1.93
CA LEU A 201 0.91 -11.46 3.19
C LEU A 201 -0.42 -10.82 3.61
N ILE A 202 -1.16 -10.25 2.65
CA ILE A 202 -2.48 -9.66 2.92
C ILE A 202 -3.49 -10.73 3.37
N ILE A 203 -3.45 -11.93 2.78
CA ILE A 203 -4.25 -13.08 3.23
C ILE A 203 -3.92 -13.46 4.67
N ILE A 204 -2.62 -13.45 5.05
CA ILE A 204 -2.20 -13.69 6.44
C ILE A 204 -2.74 -12.60 7.37
N VAL A 205 -2.69 -11.32 6.96
CA VAL A 205 -3.27 -10.21 7.74
C VAL A 205 -4.77 -10.41 7.97
N LEU A 206 -5.52 -10.72 6.91
CA LEU A 206 -6.97 -10.95 7.01
C LEU A 206 -7.30 -12.20 7.85
N GLY A 207 -6.53 -13.27 7.69
CA GLY A 207 -6.67 -14.50 8.47
C GLY A 207 -6.43 -14.26 9.96
N ALA A 208 -5.31 -13.61 10.31
CA ALA A 208 -4.97 -13.25 11.68
C ALA A 208 -6.03 -12.31 12.29
N PHE A 209 -6.48 -11.28 11.56
CA PHE A 209 -7.57 -10.42 12.00
C PHE A 209 -8.85 -11.21 12.28
N SER A 210 -9.18 -12.16 11.39
CA SER A 210 -10.38 -12.97 11.50
C SER A 210 -10.33 -13.99 12.64
N ILE A 211 -9.15 -14.48 12.99
CA ILE A 211 -8.91 -15.32 14.17
C ILE A 211 -9.12 -14.49 15.45
N VAL A 212 -8.50 -13.31 15.52
CA VAL A 212 -8.64 -12.38 16.66
C VAL A 212 -10.11 -11.97 16.87
N ARG A 213 -10.87 -11.83 15.77
CA ARG A 213 -12.28 -11.42 15.77
C ARG A 213 -13.25 -12.58 15.48
N ARG A 214 -12.86 -13.82 15.78
CA ARG A 214 -13.64 -15.03 15.45
C ARG A 214 -15.06 -15.04 16.03
N GLU A 215 -15.24 -14.51 17.24
CA GLU A 215 -16.53 -14.49 17.95
C GLU A 215 -17.59 -13.62 17.25
N GLU A 216 -17.15 -12.66 16.43
CA GLU A 216 -18.07 -11.87 15.61
C GLU A 216 -18.36 -12.52 14.26
N GLY A 217 -17.82 -13.71 13.98
CA GLY A 217 -18.01 -14.39 12.70
C GLY A 217 -17.15 -13.85 11.56
N TYR A 218 -15.99 -13.24 11.84
CA TYR A 218 -15.03 -12.88 10.79
C TYR A 218 -14.34 -14.09 10.16
N LEU A 219 -14.10 -15.16 10.92
CA LEU A 219 -13.48 -16.38 10.38
C LEU A 219 -14.30 -17.04 9.24
N PRO A 220 -15.61 -17.32 9.39
CA PRO A 220 -16.39 -17.83 8.25
C PRO A 220 -16.54 -16.82 7.11
N PHE A 221 -16.50 -15.51 7.40
CA PHE A 221 -16.48 -14.47 6.36
C PHE A 221 -15.17 -14.53 5.55
N PHE A 222 -14.02 -14.61 6.22
CA PHE A 222 -12.71 -14.76 5.62
C PHE A 222 -12.63 -15.97 4.69
N VAL A 223 -13.07 -17.14 5.16
CA VAL A 223 -13.04 -18.38 4.37
C VAL A 223 -13.85 -18.23 3.07
N LYS A 224 -15.02 -17.58 3.14
CA LYS A 224 -15.84 -17.29 1.94
C LYS A 224 -15.14 -16.33 0.98
N VAL A 225 -14.58 -15.23 1.50
CA VAL A 225 -13.83 -14.25 0.69
C VAL A 225 -12.63 -14.91 0.03
N LEU A 226 -11.81 -15.63 0.79
CA LEU A 226 -10.62 -16.31 0.30
C LEU A 226 -10.98 -17.38 -0.74
N GLY A 227 -11.93 -18.27 -0.42
CA GLY A 227 -12.35 -19.35 -1.30
C GLY A 227 -12.88 -18.84 -2.64
N ALA A 228 -13.76 -17.83 -2.62
CA ALA A 228 -14.26 -17.22 -3.86
C ALA A 228 -13.16 -16.48 -4.63
N SER A 229 -12.23 -15.81 -3.94
CA SER A 229 -11.13 -15.09 -4.60
C SER A 229 -10.15 -16.04 -5.28
N LEU A 230 -9.82 -17.16 -4.62
CA LEU A 230 -9.00 -18.24 -5.17
C LEU A 230 -9.69 -18.94 -6.33
N LEU A 231 -11.01 -19.10 -6.30
CA LEU A 231 -11.75 -19.64 -7.44
C LEU A 231 -11.63 -18.74 -8.66
N VAL A 232 -11.76 -17.42 -8.50
CA VAL A 232 -11.56 -16.44 -9.58
C VAL A 232 -10.12 -16.41 -10.08
N TYR A 233 -9.14 -16.62 -9.19
CA TYR A 233 -7.72 -16.69 -9.52
C TYR A 233 -7.26 -18.07 -10.01
N SER A 234 -8.13 -19.08 -9.95
CA SER A 234 -7.75 -20.48 -10.15
C SER A 234 -7.05 -20.77 -11.47
N PRO A 235 -7.36 -20.13 -12.63
CA PRO A 235 -6.64 -20.41 -13.86
C PRO A 235 -5.13 -20.11 -13.73
N TRP A 236 -4.78 -18.98 -13.12
CA TRP A 236 -3.38 -18.62 -12.92
C TRP A 236 -2.74 -19.39 -11.75
N LEU A 237 -3.51 -19.70 -10.71
CA LEU A 237 -3.04 -20.54 -9.61
C LEU A 237 -2.64 -21.94 -10.10
N ILE A 238 -3.44 -22.56 -10.98
CA ILE A 238 -3.12 -23.85 -11.58
C ILE A 238 -1.82 -23.75 -12.40
N HIS A 239 -1.68 -22.69 -13.21
CA HIS A 239 -0.46 -22.43 -13.99
C HIS A 239 0.78 -22.28 -13.09
N LEU A 240 0.67 -21.54 -11.99
CA LEU A 240 1.73 -21.39 -11.00
C LEU A 240 2.11 -22.73 -10.35
N LEU A 241 1.12 -23.51 -9.90
CA LEU A 241 1.36 -24.79 -9.24
C LEU A 241 1.97 -25.82 -10.20
N ALA A 242 1.54 -25.84 -11.46
CA ALA A 242 2.10 -26.73 -12.49
C ALA A 242 3.57 -26.42 -12.82
N ASN A 243 4.04 -25.21 -12.49
CA ASN A 243 5.39 -24.74 -12.78
C ASN A 243 6.11 -24.29 -11.49
N PHE A 244 5.72 -24.82 -10.34
CA PHE A 244 6.20 -24.35 -9.03
C PHE A 244 7.72 -24.43 -8.88
N ASP A 245 8.35 -25.44 -9.47
CA ASP A 245 9.80 -25.66 -9.43
C ASP A 245 10.61 -24.51 -10.08
N TRP A 246 9.96 -23.68 -10.90
CA TRP A 246 10.56 -22.50 -11.52
C TRP A 246 10.49 -21.23 -10.65
N LEU A 247 9.79 -21.28 -9.50
CA LEU A 247 9.78 -20.18 -8.55
C LEU A 247 11.09 -20.18 -7.76
N SER A 248 11.86 -19.12 -7.93
CA SER A 248 13.05 -18.84 -7.15
C SER A 248 12.99 -17.41 -6.61
N SER A 249 13.54 -17.19 -5.42
CA SER A 249 13.74 -15.87 -4.86
C SER A 249 15.22 -15.59 -4.73
N VAL A 250 15.69 -14.52 -5.38
CA VAL A 250 17.01 -13.96 -5.08
C VAL A 250 16.82 -12.96 -3.94
N GLY A 251 17.45 -13.25 -2.80
CA GLY A 251 17.47 -12.30 -1.68
C GLY A 251 18.14 -11.00 -2.11
N THR A 252 17.58 -9.87 -1.68
CA THR A 252 18.25 -8.57 -1.86
C THR A 252 19.00 -8.22 -0.58
N PRO A 253 20.19 -7.61 -0.67
CA PRO A 253 20.96 -7.25 0.51
C PRO A 253 20.18 -6.33 1.45
N LEU A 254 20.48 -6.46 2.75
CA LEU A 254 19.89 -5.64 3.82
C LEU A 254 20.36 -4.18 3.68
N GLY A 255 19.59 -3.37 2.95
CA GLY A 255 19.70 -1.91 3.02
C GLY A 255 18.98 -1.39 4.25
N LEU A 256 19.69 -0.71 5.16
CA LEU A 256 19.06 -0.08 6.33
C LEU A 256 18.54 1.32 5.97
N HIS A 257 17.21 1.46 5.94
CA HIS A 257 16.54 2.75 5.75
C HIS A 257 15.55 2.96 6.89
N ILE A 258 15.96 3.63 7.97
CA ILE A 258 15.10 3.83 9.14
C ILE A 258 14.37 5.18 9.01
N PRO A 259 13.06 5.20 8.69
CA PRO A 259 12.26 6.43 8.67
C PRO A 259 11.97 6.87 10.11
N LEU A 260 12.97 7.47 10.77
CA LEU A 260 13.00 7.72 12.21
C LEU A 260 11.73 8.38 12.72
N LEU A 261 11.19 9.34 11.96
CA LEU A 261 9.97 10.05 12.32
C LEU A 261 8.76 9.11 12.45
N ALA A 262 8.51 8.28 11.43
CA ALA A 262 7.39 7.34 11.42
C ALA A 262 7.54 6.29 12.53
N TRP A 263 8.77 5.89 12.87
CA TRP A 263 9.04 4.98 13.96
C TRP A 263 8.77 5.63 15.33
N VAL A 264 9.38 6.79 15.61
CA VAL A 264 9.25 7.47 16.91
C VAL A 264 7.80 7.84 17.21
N LEU A 265 7.06 8.34 16.21
CA LEU A 265 5.67 8.73 16.40
C LEU A 265 4.67 7.58 16.23
N GLY A 266 4.97 6.61 15.36
CA GLY A 266 4.07 5.51 15.04
C GLY A 266 4.12 4.35 16.03
N VAL A 267 5.32 3.96 16.51
CA VAL A 267 5.48 2.79 17.40
C VAL A 267 4.66 2.90 18.68
N PRO A 268 4.65 4.03 19.42
CA PRO A 268 3.82 4.12 20.62
C PRO A 268 2.34 3.86 20.35
N GLY A 269 1.84 4.29 19.18
CA GLY A 269 0.44 4.14 18.78
C GLY A 269 0.14 2.71 18.34
N LEU A 270 1.08 2.12 17.61
CA LEU A 270 1.06 0.71 17.24
C LEU A 270 1.01 -0.18 18.50
N LEU A 271 1.90 0.04 19.47
CA LEU A 271 1.92 -0.72 20.73
C LEU A 271 0.65 -0.51 21.54
N TYR A 272 0.16 0.74 21.63
CA TYR A 272 -1.08 1.05 22.34
C TYR A 272 -2.30 0.37 21.70
N SER A 273 -2.30 0.14 20.38
CA SER A 273 -3.40 -0.51 19.67
C SER A 273 -3.70 -1.93 20.15
N PHE A 274 -2.72 -2.64 20.73
CA PHE A 274 -2.91 -3.98 21.29
C PHE A 274 -3.88 -3.98 22.48
N LYS A 275 -3.98 -2.87 23.21
CA LYS A 275 -5.02 -2.70 24.25
C LYS A 275 -6.43 -2.65 23.65
N TYR A 276 -6.55 -2.25 22.38
CA TYR A 276 -7.79 -2.07 21.63
C TYR A 276 -7.89 -3.04 20.45
N TYR A 277 -7.39 -4.27 20.63
CA TYR A 277 -7.30 -5.28 19.56
C TYR A 277 -8.64 -5.65 18.91
N LYS A 278 -9.77 -5.33 19.57
CA LYS A 278 -11.12 -5.51 19.03
C LYS A 278 -11.52 -4.39 18.06
N ASN A 279 -10.83 -3.24 18.04
CA ASN A 279 -11.14 -2.18 17.09
C ASN A 279 -10.79 -2.62 15.66
N ASN A 280 -11.65 -2.29 14.68
CA ASN A 280 -11.41 -2.64 13.28
C ASN A 280 -10.09 -2.07 12.74
N SER A 281 -9.60 -0.94 13.26
CA SER A 281 -8.30 -0.36 12.88
C SER A 281 -7.11 -1.24 13.27
N PHE A 282 -7.28 -2.22 14.17
CA PHE A 282 -6.23 -3.13 14.61
C PHE A 282 -5.64 -3.97 13.45
N ILE A 283 -6.35 -4.06 12.32
CA ILE A 283 -5.82 -4.66 11.09
C ILE A 283 -4.48 -4.04 10.63
N PHE A 284 -4.25 -2.74 10.86
CA PHE A 284 -2.97 -2.10 10.58
C PHE A 284 -1.85 -2.56 11.53
N ALA A 285 -2.16 -2.90 12.80
CA ALA A 285 -1.16 -3.49 13.68
C ALA A 285 -0.77 -4.89 13.23
N ILE A 286 -1.75 -5.68 12.79
CA ILE A 286 -1.50 -7.00 12.23
C ILE A 286 -0.65 -6.90 10.95
N LEU A 287 -0.93 -5.92 10.07
CA LEU A 287 -0.06 -5.65 8.91
C LEU A 287 1.39 -5.40 9.33
N ALA A 288 1.62 -4.56 10.35
CA ALA A 288 2.98 -4.31 10.85
C ALA A 288 3.68 -5.59 11.32
N LEU A 289 2.97 -6.48 12.03
CA LEU A 289 3.51 -7.77 12.47
C LEU A 289 3.82 -8.72 11.31
N VAL A 290 2.91 -8.81 10.34
CA VAL A 290 3.07 -9.71 9.17
C VAL A 290 4.22 -9.27 8.27
N LEU A 291 4.61 -8.00 8.29
CA LEU A 291 5.76 -7.49 7.54
C LEU A 291 7.11 -7.83 8.21
N ILE A 292 7.16 -8.19 9.50
CA ILE A 292 8.43 -8.46 10.21
C ILE A 292 9.32 -9.49 9.49
N PRO A 293 8.83 -10.64 9.00
CA PRO A 293 9.68 -11.60 8.28
C PRO A 293 10.36 -11.01 7.03
N MET A 294 9.74 -10.02 6.38
CA MET A 294 10.31 -9.34 5.21
C MET A 294 11.58 -8.56 5.56
N PHE A 295 11.73 -8.13 6.82
CA PHE A 295 12.96 -7.49 7.27
C PHE A 295 14.17 -8.40 7.09
N ILE A 296 14.01 -9.70 7.33
CA ILE A 296 15.09 -10.69 7.26
C ILE A 296 15.43 -11.07 5.81
N SER A 297 14.40 -11.28 4.98
CA SER A 297 14.57 -11.83 3.63
C SER A 297 14.64 -10.78 2.51
N TYR A 298 14.11 -9.57 2.75
CA TYR A 298 13.87 -8.56 1.72
C TYR A 298 13.96 -7.12 2.30
N GLY A 299 15.08 -6.84 2.97
CA GLY A 299 15.26 -5.73 3.90
C GLY A 299 14.85 -4.34 3.38
N HIS A 300 15.20 -3.98 2.15
CA HIS A 300 14.85 -2.67 1.60
C HIS A 300 13.33 -2.47 1.44
N ARG A 301 12.59 -3.50 1.01
CA ARG A 301 11.13 -3.43 0.85
C ARG A 301 10.39 -3.40 2.19
N PHE A 302 10.95 -4.02 3.23
CA PHE A 302 10.38 -3.92 4.58
C PHE A 302 10.24 -2.45 5.00
N TRP A 303 11.31 -1.66 4.81
CA TRP A 303 11.33 -0.25 5.18
C TRP A 303 10.32 0.61 4.43
N ILE A 304 9.92 0.19 3.23
CA ILE A 304 8.92 0.87 2.42
C ILE A 304 7.51 0.48 2.89
N TYR A 305 7.23 -0.81 3.05
CA TYR A 305 5.86 -1.27 3.32
C TYR A 305 5.44 -1.07 4.78
N ILE A 306 6.39 -1.10 5.73
CA ILE A 306 6.12 -0.82 7.15
C ILE A 306 5.65 0.63 7.38
N LEU A 307 5.90 1.52 6.42
CA LEU A 307 5.46 2.91 6.49
C LEU A 307 3.95 3.07 6.46
N ILE A 308 3.21 2.17 5.83
CA ILE A 308 1.75 2.23 5.82
C ILE A 308 1.20 2.16 7.26
N PRO A 309 1.44 1.09 8.03
CA PRO A 309 0.94 1.02 9.39
C PRO A 309 1.61 2.02 10.34
N LEU A 310 2.89 2.35 10.17
CA LEU A 310 3.55 3.35 11.02
C LEU A 310 3.02 4.76 10.78
N SER A 311 2.74 5.14 9.53
CA SER A 311 2.12 6.43 9.21
C SER A 311 0.70 6.48 9.74
N PHE A 312 -0.07 5.38 9.62
CA PHE A 312 -1.40 5.27 10.22
C PHE A 312 -1.37 5.57 11.73
N TYR A 313 -0.50 4.91 12.48
CA TYR A 313 -0.40 5.14 13.93
C TYR A 313 0.25 6.47 14.30
N THR A 314 1.12 7.02 13.45
CA THR A 314 1.61 8.38 13.59
C THR A 314 0.44 9.36 13.53
N GLY A 315 -0.44 9.24 12.54
CA GLY A 315 -1.60 10.12 12.42
C GLY A 315 -2.59 9.99 13.59
N VAL A 316 -2.84 8.76 14.05
CA VAL A 316 -3.67 8.51 15.25
C VAL A 316 -3.07 9.13 16.50
N ASN A 317 -1.75 9.03 16.71
CA ASN A 317 -1.11 9.63 17.87
C ASN A 317 -1.11 11.15 17.78
N VAL A 318 -0.66 11.69 16.66
CA VAL A 318 -0.53 13.15 16.47
C VAL A 318 -1.88 13.84 16.57
N SER A 319 -2.95 13.29 16.00
CA SER A 319 -4.30 13.86 16.07
C SER A 319 -4.86 13.98 17.50
N ARG A 320 -4.45 13.11 18.42
CA ARG A 320 -4.85 13.20 19.85
C ARG A 320 -4.17 14.36 20.58
N PHE A 321 -2.92 14.62 20.22
CA PHE A 321 -2.11 15.64 20.86
C PHE A 321 -2.38 17.02 20.28
N ILE A 322 -2.51 17.14 18.95
CA ILE A 322 -2.81 18.40 18.28
C ILE A 322 -4.32 18.69 18.28
N GLY A 323 -4.79 19.41 19.31
CA GLY A 323 -6.17 19.91 19.36
C GLY A 323 -6.61 20.57 20.66
N SER A 324 -5.73 20.79 21.66
CA SER A 324 -6.12 21.40 22.94
C SER A 324 -5.82 22.90 23.03
N ARG A 325 -6.67 23.63 23.78
CA ARG A 325 -6.76 25.11 23.88
C ARG A 325 -5.42 25.87 24.06
N HIS A 326 -5.50 27.17 23.73
CA HIS A 326 -4.47 28.22 23.70
C HIS A 326 -3.18 28.00 24.52
N GLY A 327 -2.04 28.20 23.84
CA GLY A 327 -0.78 28.63 24.45
C GLY A 327 0.42 27.74 24.15
N LYS A 328 0.26 26.40 24.19
CA LYS A 328 1.38 25.44 24.01
C LYS A 328 1.36 24.67 22.68
N TRP A 329 0.19 24.52 22.05
CA TRP A 329 0.02 23.68 20.85
C TRP A 329 0.31 24.36 19.51
N ARG A 330 0.38 25.69 19.44
CA ARG A 330 0.96 26.41 18.29
C ARG A 330 2.42 26.03 18.07
N LYS A 331 3.17 25.78 19.16
CA LYS A 331 4.55 25.31 19.10
C LYS A 331 4.64 23.86 18.58
N ALA A 332 3.70 23.00 18.96
CA ALA A 332 3.64 21.62 18.45
C ALA A 332 3.22 21.53 16.97
N GLN A 333 2.29 22.38 16.51
CA GLN A 333 1.97 22.53 15.09
C GLN A 333 3.17 23.04 14.30
N ALA A 334 3.87 24.06 14.81
CA ALA A 334 5.10 24.56 14.21
C ALA A 334 6.21 23.48 14.21
N ILE A 335 6.37 22.70 15.28
CA ILE A 335 7.33 21.60 15.38
C ILE A 335 6.95 20.47 14.42
N ILE A 336 5.68 20.15 14.22
CA ILE A 336 5.25 19.08 13.31
C ILE A 336 5.35 19.52 11.86
N ILE A 337 5.01 20.77 11.54
CA ILE A 337 5.30 21.37 10.22
C ILE A 337 6.81 21.44 9.98
N LEU A 338 7.61 21.80 11.00
CA LEU A 338 9.07 21.83 10.92
C LEU A 338 9.64 20.41 10.76
N ILE A 339 9.10 19.41 11.46
CA ILE A 339 9.51 18.01 11.38
C ILE A 339 9.13 17.42 10.02
N LEU A 340 7.95 17.75 9.48
CA LEU A 340 7.52 17.36 8.13
C LEU A 340 8.38 18.03 7.05
N GLY A 341 8.77 19.29 7.26
CA GLY A 341 9.74 20.02 6.43
C GLY A 341 11.17 19.46 6.55
N LEU A 342 11.60 19.04 7.74
CA LEU A 342 12.91 18.43 8.00
C LEU A 342 12.96 16.96 7.53
N SER A 343 11.85 16.24 7.50
CA SER A 343 11.75 14.90 6.88
C SER A 343 11.78 14.95 5.36
N ALA A 344 11.30 16.05 4.75
CA ALA A 344 11.60 16.31 3.34
C ALA A 344 13.11 16.55 3.09
N ILE A 345 13.88 16.84 4.14
CA ILE A 345 15.34 17.04 4.12
C ILE A 345 16.10 15.77 4.56
N THR A 346 15.44 14.65 4.91
CA THR A 346 16.18 13.43 5.26
C THR A 346 16.92 12.87 4.04
N LEU A 347 18.20 13.25 3.96
CA LEU A 347 19.31 12.32 3.78
C LEU A 347 19.11 11.16 4.75
N THR A 348 18.28 10.18 4.41
CA THR A 348 18.54 8.82 4.89
C THR A 348 19.83 8.45 4.17
N PRO A 349 21.00 8.38 4.86
CA PRO A 349 22.13 7.74 4.22
C PRO A 349 21.65 6.34 3.88
N ALA A 350 21.79 5.95 2.61
CA ALA A 350 21.86 4.54 2.33
C ALA A 350 23.09 4.04 3.11
N ILE A 351 22.89 3.51 4.32
CA ILE A 351 23.92 2.73 4.98
C ILE A 351 23.88 1.39 4.27
N GLY A 352 24.57 1.39 3.14
CA GLY A 352 24.72 0.28 2.21
C GLY A 352 25.92 0.65 1.37
N GLU A 353 27.11 0.37 1.90
CA GLU A 353 28.27 0.23 1.02
C GLU A 353 27.87 -0.72 -0.10
N SER A 354 28.20 -0.35 -1.34
CA SER A 354 28.16 -1.29 -2.45
C SER A 354 28.98 -2.50 -2.02
N ILE A 355 28.32 -3.64 -1.75
CA ILE A 355 29.03 -4.90 -1.55
C ILE A 355 29.84 -5.08 -2.84
N PRO A 356 31.19 -5.13 -2.78
CA PRO A 356 31.97 -5.38 -3.97
C PRO A 356 31.48 -6.70 -4.54
N VAL A 357 31.00 -6.67 -5.78
CA VAL A 357 30.64 -7.86 -6.53
C VAL A 357 31.93 -8.69 -6.62
N VAL A 358 32.04 -9.71 -5.77
CA VAL A 358 33.09 -10.71 -5.91
C VAL A 358 32.79 -11.40 -7.23
N LYS A 359 33.64 -11.13 -8.23
CA LYS A 359 33.59 -11.75 -9.56
C LYS A 359 33.81 -13.26 -9.47
#